data_AF-A0A1C7NZB9-F1
#
_entry.id   AF-A0A1C7NZB9-F1
#
_cell.length_a   1.000
_cell.length_b   1.000
_cell.length_c   1.000
_cell.angle_alpha   90.00
_cell.angle_beta   90.00
_cell.angle_gamma   90.00
#
_symmetry.space_group_name_H-M   'P 1'
#
loop_
_entity.id
_entity.type
_entity.pdbx_description
1 polymer ?
#
loop_
_entity_poly.entity_id
_entity_poly.type
_entity_poly.pdbx_seq_one_letter_code
_entity_poly.pdbx_strand_id
1 'polypeptide(L)' 'MGEMNVKIDESLFTRLEDRARAHNRSLDEEVKVLLERALERPERESLYDAARRIAAMTPKGIKQTDSVEMLREDRDR' A
#
# COMPACT_ATOMS: atom_id res chain seq x y z
N MET A 1 10.72 -16.58 -21.84
CA MET A 1 10.35 -15.17 -21.60
C MET A 1 9.46 -14.73 -22.74
N GLY A 2 8.33 -14.08 -22.45
CA GLY A 2 7.50 -13.46 -23.48
C GLY A 2 7.91 -12.01 -23.70
N GLU A 3 7.81 -11.53 -24.93
CA GLU A 3 8.06 -10.13 -25.28
C GLU A 3 6.71 -9.40 -25.46
N MET A 4 6.63 -8.16 -24.98
CA MET A 4 5.43 -7.33 -25.08
C MET A 4 5.79 -6.00 -25.72
N ASN A 5 5.12 -5.65 -26.83
CA ASN A 5 5.26 -4.35 -27.47
C ASN A 5 4.09 -3.45 -27.06
N VAL A 6 4.37 -2.33 -26.40
CA VAL A 6 3.37 -1.34 -25.96
C VAL A 6 3.63 -0.02 -26.67
N LYS A 7 2.58 0.58 -27.23
CA LYS A 7 2.63 1.94 -27.76
C LYS A 7 2.36 2.91 -26.61
N ILE A 8 3.29 3.84 -26.39
CA ILE A 8 3.17 4.90 -25.39
C ILE A 8 3.41 6.25 -26.04
N ASP A 9 2.89 7.30 -25.42
CA ASP A 9 3.17 8.67 -25.82
C ASP A 9 4.58 9.11 -25.38
N GLU A 10 5.12 10.11 -26.05
CA GLU A 10 6.47 10.63 -25.81
C GLU A 10 6.64 11.20 -24.40
N SER A 11 5.57 11.76 -23.82
CA SER A 11 5.61 12.30 -22.46
C SER A 11 5.77 11.18 -21.42
N LEU A 12 5.09 10.04 -21.62
CA LEU A 12 5.23 8.87 -20.77
C LEU A 12 6.62 8.23 -20.93
N PHE A 13 7.13 8.14 -22.15
CA PHE A 13 8.48 7.62 -22.40
C PHE A 13 9.54 8.42 -21.63
N THR A 14 9.49 9.75 -21.73
CA THR A 14 10.43 10.65 -21.03
C THR A 14 10.37 10.45 -19.52
N ARG A 15 9.16 10.36 -18.95
CA ARG A 15 8.98 10.13 -17.50
C ARG A 15 9.52 8.77 -17.04
N LEU A 16 9.42 7.74 -17.89
CA LEU A 16 9.98 6.42 -17.60
C LEU A 16 11.51 6.44 -17.66
N GLU A 17 12.11 7.14 -18.62
CA GLU A 17 13.57 7.32 -18.67
C GLU A 17 14.10 8.04 -17.43
N ASP A 18 13.49 9.16 -17.05
CA ASP A 18 13.92 9.93 -15.88
C ASP A 18 13.82 9.11 -14.60
N ARG A 19 12.75 8.33 -14.48
CA ARG A 19 12.56 7.40 -13.35
C ARG A 19 13.60 6.28 -13.34
N ALA A 20 13.90 5.69 -14.51
CA ALA A 20 14.92 4.65 -14.64
C ALA A 20 16.30 5.17 -14.23
N ARG A 21 16.67 6.39 -14.69
CA ARG A 21 17.90 7.09 -14.28
C ARG A 21 17.95 7.32 -12.77
N ALA A 22 16.86 7.81 -12.18
CA ALA A 22 16.78 8.06 -10.74
C ALA A 22 16.98 6.78 -9.90
N HIS A 23 16.59 5.62 -10.43
CA HIS A 23 16.74 4.32 -9.78
C HIS A 23 18.03 3.58 -10.17
N ASN A 24 18.89 4.15 -11.01
CA ASN A 24 20.08 3.51 -11.58
C ASN A 24 19.77 2.17 -12.27
N ARG A 25 18.70 2.13 -13.06
CA ARG A 25 18.25 0.93 -13.80
C ARG A 25 18.14 1.23 -15.29
N SER A 26 18.18 0.18 -16.09
CA SER A 26 17.75 0.29 -17.50
C SER A 26 16.25 0.56 -17.59
N LEU A 27 15.81 1.11 -18.73
CA LEU A 27 14.39 1.37 -18.97
C LEU A 27 13.55 0.10 -18.85
N ASP A 28 14.02 -1.00 -19.46
CA ASP A 28 13.33 -2.29 -19.44
C ASP A 28 13.22 -2.87 -18.03
N GLU A 29 14.27 -2.75 -17.22
CA GLU A 29 14.23 -3.17 -15.81
C GLU A 29 13.26 -2.32 -14.99
N GLU A 30 13.23 -1.01 -15.19
CA GLU A 30 12.30 -0.14 -14.47
C GLU A 30 10.85 -0.43 -14.87
N VAL A 31 10.57 -0.65 -16.17
CA VAL A 31 9.23 -1.05 -16.64
C VAL A 31 8.84 -2.39 -16.06
N LYS A 32 9.76 -3.37 -16.03
CA LYS A 32 9.51 -4.68 -15.39
C LYS A 32 9.14 -4.52 -13.93
N VAL A 33 9.94 -3.78 -13.15
CA VAL A 33 9.68 -3.56 -11.71
C VAL A 33 8.36 -2.82 -11.49
N LEU A 34 8.03 -1.87 -12.36
CA LEU A 34 6.77 -1.14 -12.29
C LEU A 34 5.57 -2.05 -12.54
N LEU A 35 5.66 -2.94 -13.54
CA LEU A 35 4.63 -3.95 -13.81
C LEU A 35 4.51 -4.97 -12.69
N GLU A 36 5.64 -5.47 -12.16
CA GLU A 36 5.66 -6.37 -11.01
C GLU A 36 4.96 -5.73 -9.81
N ARG A 37 5.29 -4.47 -9.47
CA ARG A 37 4.63 -3.73 -8.39
C ARG A 37 3.16 -3.43 -8.64
N ALA A 38 2.76 -3.20 -9.89
CA ALA A 38 1.36 -2.98 -10.24
C ALA A 38 0.53 -4.27 -10.09
N LEU A 39 1.16 -5.43 -10.30
CA LEU A 39 0.56 -6.76 -10.16
C LEU A 39 0.71 -7.35 -8.75
N GLU A 40 1.68 -6.87 -7.97
CA GLU A 40 1.70 -7.01 -6.52
C GLU A 40 0.44 -6.33 -5.98
N ARG A 41 -0.65 -7.10 -5.94
CA ARG A 41 -1.70 -6.81 -4.95
C ARG A 41 -0.96 -6.76 -3.63
N PRO A 42 -0.94 -5.62 -2.90
CA PRO A 42 -0.69 -5.75 -1.48
C PRO A 42 -1.66 -6.82 -1.01
N GLU A 43 -1.17 -7.86 -0.34
CA GLU A 43 -2.01 -8.62 0.57
C GLU A 43 -2.51 -7.58 1.57
N ARG A 44 -3.55 -6.85 1.20
CA ARG A 44 -4.36 -6.09 2.12
C ARG A 44 -4.92 -7.18 2.98
N GLU A 45 -4.37 -7.29 4.18
CA GLU A 45 -4.95 -8.05 5.27
C GLU A 45 -6.47 -7.88 5.14
N SER A 46 -7.18 -8.99 4.94
CA SER A 46 -8.61 -8.89 4.76
C SER A 46 -9.19 -8.24 6.01
N LEU A 47 -10.31 -7.51 5.89
CA LEU A 47 -10.94 -6.91 7.07
C LEU A 47 -11.23 -7.97 8.15
N TYR A 48 -11.45 -9.22 7.73
CA TYR A 48 -11.59 -10.37 8.62
C TYR A 48 -10.30 -10.70 9.38
N ASP A 49 -9.16 -10.80 8.68
CA ASP A 49 -7.87 -11.10 9.31
C ASP A 49 -7.42 -9.97 10.24
N ALA A 50 -7.66 -8.72 9.84
CA ALA A 50 -7.41 -7.54 10.66
C ALA A 50 -8.27 -7.58 11.93
N ALA A 51 -9.56 -7.86 11.81
CA ALA A 51 -10.46 -7.99 12.95
C ALA A 51 -10.04 -9.14 13.88
N ARG A 52 -9.62 -10.28 13.32
CA ARG A 52 -9.13 -11.43 14.09
C ARG A 52 -7.85 -11.10 14.86
N ARG A 53 -6.90 -10.40 14.23
CA ARG A 53 -5.65 -9.94 14.87
C ARG A 53 -5.93 -8.96 16.00
N ILE A 54 -6.80 -7.97 15.77
CA ILE A 54 -7.21 -7.01 16.81
C ILE A 54 -7.88 -7.74 17.97
N ALA A 55 -8.84 -8.64 17.71
CA ALA A 55 -9.53 -9.40 18.74
C ALA A 55 -8.58 -10.30 19.57
N ALA A 56 -7.50 -10.80 18.97
CA ALA A 56 -6.48 -11.56 19.68
C ALA A 56 -5.61 -10.69 20.61
N MET A 57 -5.41 -9.41 20.26
CA MET A 57 -4.66 -8.45 21.10
C MET A 57 -5.53 -7.81 22.18
N THR A 58 -6.86 -7.79 22.02
CA THR A 58 -7.79 -7.21 22.99
C THR A 58 -7.94 -8.11 24.23
N PRO A 59 -7.57 -7.64 25.44
CA PRO A 59 -7.68 -8.43 26.66
C PRO A 59 -9.13 -8.84 26.94
N LYS A 60 -9.35 -10.14 27.19
CA LYS A 60 -10.67 -10.66 27.55
C LYS A 60 -10.96 -10.39 29.03
N GLY A 61 -12.20 -9.96 29.32
CA GLY A 61 -12.66 -9.74 30.70
C GLY A 61 -12.27 -8.39 31.30
N ILE A 62 -11.56 -7.53 30.58
CA ILE A 62 -11.31 -6.14 30.98
C ILE A 62 -12.39 -5.26 30.36
N LYS A 63 -13.16 -4.56 31.18
CA LYS A 63 -14.12 -3.56 30.71
C LYS A 63 -13.33 -2.41 30.07
N GLN A 64 -13.47 -2.26 28.75
CA GLN A 64 -12.91 -1.14 28.02
C GLN A 64 -13.76 0.10 28.28
N THR A 65 -13.13 1.25 28.48
CA THR A 65 -13.81 2.54 28.62
C THR A 65 -14.48 2.90 27.30
N ASP A 66 -15.68 3.49 27.37
CA ASP A 66 -16.36 3.94 26.16
C ASP A 66 -15.56 5.09 25.53
N SER A 67 -15.20 4.92 24.26
CA SER A 67 -14.54 5.97 23.47
C SER A 67 -15.31 7.30 23.47
N VAL A 68 -16.64 7.26 23.57
CA VAL A 68 -17.49 8.46 23.63
C VAL A 68 -17.29 9.22 24.94
N GLU A 69 -17.04 8.51 26.04
CA GLU A 69 -16.76 9.11 27.35
C GLU A 69 -15.40 9.83 27.30
N MET A 70 -14.37 9.17 26.75
CA MET A 70 -13.04 9.76 26.59
C MET A 70 -13.05 11.03 25.71
N LEU A 71 -13.79 11.02 24.60
CA LEU A 71 -13.88 12.18 23.70
C LEU A 71 -14.60 13.37 24.35
N ARG A 72 -15.52 13.13 25.29
CA ARG A 72 -16.18 14.19 26.05
C ARG A 72 -15.23 14.79 27.08
N GLU A 73 -14.48 13.94 27.80
CA GLU A 73 -13.46 14.40 28.75
C GLU A 73 -12.40 15.28 28.07
N ASP A 74 -11.91 14.89 26.89
CA ASP A 74 -10.88 15.66 26.16
C ASP A 74 -11.42 16.99 25.60
N ARG A 75 -12.71 17.06 25.26
CA ARG A 75 -13.36 18.30 24.80
C ARG A 75 -13.57 19.30 25.94
N ASP A 76 -13.79 18.80 27.15
CA ASP A 76 -14.12 19.63 28.31
C ASP A 76 -12.85 20.10 29.08
N ARG A 77 -11.64 19.74 28.60
CA ARG A 77 -10.32 20.25 29.07
C ARG A 77 -9.84 21.44 28.25
#